data_AF-A0A183GV36-F1
#
_entry.id   AF-A0A183GV36-F1
#
_cell.length_a   1.000
_cell.length_b   1.000
_cell.length_c   1.000
_cell.angle_alpha   90.00
_cell.angle_beta   90.00
_cell.angle_gamma   90.00
#
_symmetry.space_group_name_H-M   'P 1'
#
loop_
_entity.id
_entity.type
_entity.pdbx_description
1 polymer ?
#
loop_
_entity_poly.entity_id
_entity_poly.type
_entity_poly.pdbx_seq_one_letter_code
_entity_poly.pdbx_strand_id
1 'polypeptide(L)'
;MASKRVATSNASPKRRREARMLELDSESDDMFWERVMNNCEMQWSMIVRSLTVTTEEWNHQKEQSRLLVNHWRQMERNKHVDAKEAQTKLSTTQKLLRDSLSTREKLARLGSRYIATVLIHKEQAKKDHVDETTIEQQIWTTIREMRQQRRTLQVAIGDMESFLKAEESTTGKQVPSRESGCSYEEQLKDLSEQKDDREALVKQLQEKVKQLDNQVDHLVKEKEARELQL
;
A
#
# COMPACT_ATOMS: atom_id res chain seq x y z
N MET A 1 -34.40 22.43 -38.40
CA MET A 1 -33.43 22.65 -37.32
C MET A 1 -32.83 21.31 -36.93
N ALA A 2 -31.53 21.12 -37.20
CA ALA A 2 -30.87 19.82 -37.12
C ALA A 2 -30.39 19.51 -35.69
N SER A 3 -30.73 18.31 -35.24
CA SER A 3 -30.34 17.72 -33.95
C SER A 3 -28.85 17.37 -33.97
N LYS A 4 -28.05 18.02 -33.12
CA LYS A 4 -26.62 17.68 -32.92
C LYS A 4 -26.53 16.41 -32.08
N ARG A 5 -26.17 15.29 -32.72
CA ARG A 5 -25.70 14.09 -32.02
C ARG A 5 -24.33 14.37 -31.42
N VAL A 6 -24.24 14.28 -30.10
CA VAL A 6 -22.98 14.31 -29.35
C VAL A 6 -22.21 13.03 -29.68
N ALA A 7 -20.95 13.20 -30.10
CA ALA A 7 -20.04 12.10 -30.42
C ALA A 7 -19.77 11.27 -29.14
N THR A 8 -20.24 10.03 -29.14
CA THR A 8 -19.81 9.04 -28.16
C THR A 8 -18.36 8.64 -28.46
N SER A 9 -17.51 8.78 -27.45
CA SER A 9 -16.11 8.37 -27.44
C SER A 9 -15.95 6.92 -27.94
N ASN A 10 -15.35 6.79 -29.13
CA ASN A 10 -14.90 5.52 -29.72
C ASN A 10 -13.59 5.07 -29.06
N ALA A 11 -13.66 4.63 -27.81
CA ALA A 11 -12.59 3.82 -27.22
C ALA A 11 -12.69 2.38 -27.76
N SER A 12 -11.58 1.84 -28.26
CA SER A 12 -11.53 0.48 -28.80
C SER A 12 -11.91 -0.57 -27.73
N PRO A 13 -12.45 -1.74 -28.11
CA PRO A 13 -12.83 -2.80 -27.16
C PRO A 13 -11.68 -3.25 -26.25
N LYS A 14 -10.44 -3.18 -26.73
CA LYS A 14 -9.21 -3.43 -25.97
C LYS A 14 -9.02 -2.38 -24.86
N ARG A 15 -9.11 -1.09 -25.20
CA ARG A 15 -9.03 0.02 -24.24
C ARG A 15 -10.16 0.01 -23.20
N ARG A 16 -11.35 -0.47 -23.56
CA ARG A 16 -12.47 -0.66 -22.61
C ARG A 16 -12.24 -1.83 -21.65
N ARG A 17 -11.59 -2.92 -22.08
CA ARG A 17 -11.16 -4.00 -21.17
C ARG A 17 -10.01 -3.57 -20.27
N GLU A 18 -9.07 -2.80 -20.81
CA GLU A 18 -7.91 -2.23 -20.09
C GLU A 18 -8.36 -1.26 -18.99
N ALA A 19 -9.31 -0.34 -19.27
CA ALA A 19 -9.90 0.54 -18.27
C ALA A 19 -10.71 -0.22 -17.20
N ARG A 20 -11.36 -1.34 -17.56
CA ARG A 20 -12.06 -2.20 -16.59
C ARG A 20 -11.10 -2.95 -15.67
N MET A 21 -9.94 -3.38 -16.16
CA MET A 21 -8.89 -3.97 -15.31
C MET A 21 -8.35 -2.97 -14.28
N LEU A 22 -8.26 -1.69 -14.66
CA LEU A 22 -7.81 -0.58 -13.81
C LEU A 22 -8.81 -0.26 -12.68
N GLU A 23 -10.11 -0.27 -12.95
CA GLU A 23 -11.16 0.01 -11.96
C GLU A 23 -11.47 -1.16 -11.03
N LEU A 24 -11.24 -2.41 -11.45
CA LEU A 24 -11.66 -3.59 -10.69
C LEU A 24 -10.82 -3.89 -9.44
N ASP A 25 -9.54 -3.48 -9.42
CA ASP A 25 -8.63 -3.83 -8.32
C ASP A 25 -8.38 -2.71 -7.33
N SER A 26 -8.82 -1.48 -7.60
CA SER A 26 -8.32 -0.29 -6.88
C SER A 26 -8.62 -0.35 -5.37
N GLU A 27 -9.60 -1.15 -4.94
CA GLU A 27 -10.05 -1.17 -3.54
C GLU A 27 -10.06 -2.56 -2.86
N SER A 28 -10.21 -3.67 -3.61
CA SER A 28 -10.32 -5.03 -3.02
C SER A 28 -9.08 -5.89 -3.29
N ASP A 29 -8.47 -6.42 -2.24
CA ASP A 29 -7.37 -7.40 -2.35
C ASP A 29 -7.88 -8.78 -2.80
N ASP A 30 -9.10 -9.16 -2.43
CA ASP A 30 -9.68 -10.46 -2.80
C ASP A 30 -9.86 -10.60 -4.32
N MET A 31 -10.39 -9.55 -4.95
CA MET A 31 -10.55 -9.48 -6.41
C MET A 31 -9.20 -9.52 -7.13
N PHE A 32 -8.20 -8.83 -6.57
CA PHE A 32 -6.84 -8.86 -7.10
C PHE A 32 -6.27 -10.28 -7.07
N TRP A 33 -6.35 -10.96 -5.92
CA TRP A 33 -5.83 -12.31 -5.74
C TRP A 33 -6.54 -13.33 -6.61
N GLU A 34 -7.87 -13.30 -6.64
CA GLU A 34 -8.67 -14.16 -7.49
C GLU A 34 -8.26 -14.01 -8.96
N ARG A 35 -8.12 -12.77 -9.45
CA ARG A 35 -7.69 -12.52 -10.82
C ARG A 35 -6.26 -13.02 -11.08
N VAL A 36 -5.32 -12.76 -10.18
CA VAL A 36 -3.92 -13.17 -10.34
C VAL A 36 -3.80 -14.70 -10.36
N MET A 37 -4.51 -15.39 -9.48
CA MET A 37 -4.50 -16.86 -9.41
C MET A 37 -5.20 -17.50 -10.61
N ASN A 38 -6.33 -16.93 -11.05
CA ASN A 38 -7.10 -17.46 -12.19
C ASN A 38 -6.45 -17.19 -13.56
N ASN A 39 -5.42 -16.35 -13.63
CA ASN A 39 -4.72 -16.01 -14.87
C ASN A 39 -3.23 -16.41 -14.84
N CYS A 40 -2.88 -17.45 -14.10
CA CYS A 40 -1.48 -17.88 -13.92
C CYS A 40 -0.76 -18.27 -15.23
N GLU A 41 -1.50 -18.67 -16.26
CA GLU A 41 -0.97 -19.04 -17.60
C GLU A 41 -0.94 -17.86 -18.59
N MET A 42 -1.27 -16.65 -18.14
CA MET A 42 -1.29 -15.45 -18.98
C MET A 42 0.11 -15.11 -19.46
N GLN A 43 0.27 -14.76 -20.75
CA GLN A 43 1.58 -14.41 -21.34
C GLN A 43 2.31 -13.30 -20.58
N TRP A 44 3.65 -13.35 -20.53
CA TRP A 44 4.45 -12.38 -19.78
C TRP A 44 4.21 -10.94 -20.24
N SER A 45 4.06 -10.72 -21.55
CA SER A 45 3.76 -9.40 -22.10
C SER A 45 2.48 -8.76 -21.54
N MET A 46 1.49 -9.58 -21.18
CA MET A 46 0.25 -9.10 -20.58
C MET A 46 0.40 -8.87 -19.07
N ILE A 47 1.20 -9.70 -18.39
CA ILE A 47 1.58 -9.49 -16.99
C ILE A 47 2.37 -8.19 -16.84
N VAL A 48 3.34 -7.92 -17.72
CA VAL A 48 4.12 -6.68 -17.75
C VAL A 48 3.23 -5.45 -17.88
N ARG A 49 2.13 -5.52 -18.66
CA ARG A 49 1.15 -4.42 -18.73
C ARG A 49 0.46 -4.18 -17.40
N SER A 50 0.05 -5.25 -16.69
CA SER A 50 -0.55 -5.16 -15.36
C SER A 50 0.45 -4.59 -14.33
N LEU A 51 1.71 -5.03 -14.39
CA LEU A 51 2.78 -4.50 -13.55
C LEU A 51 3.03 -3.02 -13.84
N THR A 52 3.03 -2.60 -15.11
CA THR A 52 3.20 -1.19 -15.50
C THR A 52 2.12 -0.31 -14.87
N VAL A 53 0.85 -0.73 -14.95
CA VAL A 53 -0.27 -0.04 -14.29
C VAL A 53 -0.05 0.06 -12.78
N THR A 54 0.35 -1.05 -12.14
CA THR A 54 0.63 -1.07 -10.69
C THR A 54 1.77 -0.12 -10.33
N THR A 55 2.81 -0.04 -11.16
CA THR A 55 3.94 0.86 -10.98
C THR A 55 3.56 2.33 -11.18
N GLU A 56 2.71 2.64 -12.16
CA GLU A 56 2.20 4.00 -12.38
C GLU A 56 1.41 4.49 -11.17
N GLU A 57 0.49 3.66 -10.65
CA GLU A 57 -0.28 3.98 -9.44
C GLU A 57 0.64 4.09 -8.22
N TRP A 58 1.62 3.19 -8.07
CA TRP A 58 2.63 3.29 -7.02
C TRP A 58 3.39 4.62 -7.08
N ASN A 59 3.80 5.07 -8.27
CA ASN A 59 4.47 6.35 -8.46
C ASN A 59 3.56 7.53 -8.14
N HIS A 60 2.28 7.46 -8.49
CA HIS A 60 1.29 8.46 -8.10
C HIS A 60 1.19 8.57 -6.58
N GLN A 61 1.07 7.45 -5.86
CA GLN A 61 1.00 7.43 -4.40
C GLN A 61 2.32 7.89 -3.73
N LYS A 62 3.49 7.63 -4.35
CA LYS A 62 4.78 8.20 -3.89
C LYS A 62 4.77 9.72 -3.94
N GLU A 63 4.20 10.30 -5.00
CA GLU A 63 4.08 11.75 -5.12
C GLU A 63 3.09 12.32 -4.11
N GLN A 64 1.94 11.67 -3.88
CA GLN A 64 1.01 12.07 -2.82
C GLN A 64 1.66 12.03 -1.44
N SER A 65 2.40 10.97 -1.13
CA SER A 65 3.20 10.85 0.09
C SER A 65 4.16 12.04 0.26
N ARG A 66 4.89 12.41 -0.80
CA ARG A 66 5.80 13.55 -0.80
C ARG A 66 5.06 14.87 -0.51
N LEU A 67 3.90 15.09 -1.13
CA LEU A 67 3.08 16.29 -0.92
C LEU A 67 2.57 16.37 0.52
N LEU A 68 2.10 15.27 1.10
CA LEU A 68 1.62 15.20 2.49
C LEU A 68 2.74 15.54 3.49
N VAL A 69 3.92 14.94 3.30
CA VAL A 69 5.09 15.22 4.15
C VAL A 69 5.51 16.69 4.04
N ASN A 70 5.53 17.25 2.83
CA ASN A 70 5.86 18.66 2.64
C ASN A 70 4.83 19.60 3.28
N HIS A 71 3.54 19.29 3.15
CA HIS A 71 2.46 20.07 3.78
C HIS A 71 2.61 20.06 5.30
N TRP A 72 2.88 18.90 5.90
CA TRP A 72 3.16 18.81 7.33
C TRP A 72 4.37 19.68 7.73
N ARG A 73 5.50 19.56 7.03
CA ARG A 73 6.72 20.33 7.34
C ARG A 73 6.52 21.85 7.20
N GLN A 74 5.64 22.29 6.31
CA GLN A 74 5.28 23.71 6.20
C GLN A 74 4.44 24.17 7.39
N MET A 75 3.44 23.38 7.78
CA MET A 75 2.60 23.68 8.96
C MET A 75 3.38 23.67 10.28
N GLU A 76 4.33 22.74 10.43
CA GLU A 76 5.18 22.62 11.61
C GLU A 76 6.02 23.90 11.84
N ARG A 77 6.52 24.51 10.75
CA ARG A 77 7.34 25.74 10.82
C ARG A 77 6.54 26.98 11.23
N ASN A 78 5.23 26.99 11.00
CA ASN A 78 4.36 28.11 11.37
C ASN A 78 4.04 28.04 12.87
N LYS A 79 4.82 28.79 13.67
CA LYS A 79 4.75 28.84 15.14
C LYS A 79 3.78 29.89 15.69
N HIS A 80 3.40 30.90 14.90
CA HIS A 80 2.40 31.89 15.33
C HIS A 80 1.03 31.47 14.87
N VAL A 81 0.15 31.30 15.85
CA VAL A 81 -1.16 30.76 15.66
C VAL A 81 -2.06 31.41 16.70
N ASP A 82 -2.99 32.27 16.28
CA ASP A 82 -4.06 32.72 17.16
C ASP A 82 -5.03 31.55 17.49
N ALA A 83 -5.99 31.73 18.40
CA ALA A 83 -6.88 30.63 18.81
C ALA A 83 -7.70 30.03 17.64
N LYS A 84 -8.01 30.83 16.62
CA LYS A 84 -8.79 30.39 15.44
C LYS A 84 -7.90 29.63 14.46
N GLU A 85 -6.68 30.07 14.28
CA GLU A 85 -5.64 29.38 13.53
C GLU A 85 -5.24 28.08 14.23
N ALA A 86 -5.36 27.98 15.57
CA ALA A 86 -4.99 26.79 16.33
C ALA A 86 -5.97 25.65 16.09
N GLN A 87 -7.27 25.94 16.12
CA GLN A 87 -8.31 24.99 15.75
C GLN A 87 -8.20 24.55 14.28
N THR A 88 -7.85 25.50 13.39
CA THR A 88 -7.63 25.21 11.97
C THR A 88 -6.41 24.31 11.78
N LYS A 89 -5.33 24.55 12.53
CA LYS A 89 -4.13 23.72 12.53
C LYS A 89 -4.43 22.31 13.04
N LEU A 90 -5.20 22.18 14.12
CA LEU A 90 -5.61 20.90 14.68
C LEU A 90 -6.40 20.05 13.67
N SER A 91 -7.48 20.62 13.10
CA SER A 91 -8.32 19.93 12.11
C SER A 91 -7.54 19.56 10.83
N THR A 92 -6.64 20.43 10.39
CA THR A 92 -5.78 20.16 9.22
C THR A 92 -4.79 19.05 9.52
N THR A 93 -4.17 19.02 10.71
CA THR A 93 -3.29 17.91 11.13
C THR A 93 -4.03 16.59 11.21
N GLN A 94 -5.26 16.56 11.74
CA GLN A 94 -6.09 15.35 11.77
C GLN A 94 -6.39 14.83 10.36
N LYS A 95 -6.69 15.74 9.41
CA LYS A 95 -6.89 15.36 8.01
C LYS A 95 -5.60 14.81 7.41
N LEU A 96 -4.48 15.51 7.58
CA LEU A 96 -3.16 15.07 7.08
C LEU A 96 -2.75 13.71 7.63
N LEU A 97 -3.03 13.43 8.90
CA LEU A 97 -2.74 12.15 9.53
C LEU A 97 -3.55 11.02 8.86
N ARG A 98 -4.86 11.21 8.68
CA ARG A 98 -5.73 10.23 7.98
C ARG A 98 -5.26 9.99 6.55
N ASP A 99 -4.97 11.05 5.81
CA ASP A 99 -4.51 10.96 4.42
C ASP A 99 -3.13 10.26 4.34
N SER A 100 -2.23 10.53 5.29
CA SER A 100 -0.91 9.89 5.38
C SER A 100 -0.99 8.41 5.71
N LEU A 101 -1.87 8.02 6.65
CA LEU A 101 -2.12 6.62 6.99
C LEU A 101 -2.70 5.85 5.79
N SER A 102 -3.71 6.43 5.11
CA SER A 102 -4.30 5.85 3.91
C SER A 102 -3.27 5.67 2.79
N THR A 103 -2.46 6.70 2.52
CA THR A 103 -1.41 6.65 1.50
C THR A 103 -0.35 5.59 1.83
N ARG A 104 0.06 5.48 3.11
CA ARG A 104 1.00 4.45 3.57
C ARG A 104 0.46 3.04 3.31
N GLU A 105 -0.81 2.81 3.59
CA GLU A 105 -1.46 1.53 3.33
C GLU A 105 -1.56 1.22 1.84
N LYS A 106 -1.99 2.19 1.02
CA LYS A 106 -2.06 2.04 -0.44
C LYS A 106 -0.70 1.71 -1.04
N LEU A 107 0.36 2.40 -0.63
CA LEU A 107 1.73 2.06 -1.01
C LEU A 107 2.00 0.61 -0.61
N ALA A 108 1.94 0.23 0.67
CA ALA A 108 2.24 -1.13 1.10
C ALA A 108 1.48 -2.22 0.30
N ARG A 109 0.21 -1.97 -0.03
CA ARG A 109 -0.64 -2.84 -0.86
C ARG A 109 -0.11 -2.96 -2.29
N LEU A 110 0.10 -1.85 -2.99
CA LEU A 110 0.60 -1.83 -4.38
C LEU A 110 1.95 -2.54 -4.53
N GLY A 111 2.86 -2.36 -3.57
CA GLY A 111 4.18 -2.99 -3.61
C GLY A 111 4.10 -4.50 -3.39
N SER A 112 3.25 -4.92 -2.46
CA SER A 112 2.95 -6.35 -2.25
C SER A 112 2.34 -6.98 -3.49
N ARG A 113 1.39 -6.29 -4.14
CA ARG A 113 0.77 -6.73 -5.39
C ARG A 113 1.77 -6.87 -6.54
N TYR A 114 2.68 -5.91 -6.68
CA TYR A 114 3.76 -5.97 -7.67
C TYR A 114 4.62 -7.22 -7.44
N ILE A 115 5.15 -7.39 -6.23
CA ILE A 115 6.03 -8.51 -5.88
C ILE A 115 5.31 -9.85 -6.09
N ALA A 116 4.07 -9.97 -5.61
CA ALA A 116 3.30 -11.19 -5.72
C ALA A 116 2.99 -11.55 -7.18
N THR A 117 2.60 -10.56 -8.00
CA THR A 117 2.34 -10.78 -9.42
C THR A 117 3.58 -11.33 -10.13
N VAL A 118 4.75 -10.73 -9.84
CA VAL A 118 6.03 -11.18 -10.40
C VAL A 118 6.38 -12.60 -9.95
N LEU A 119 6.21 -12.92 -8.66
CA LEU A 119 6.53 -14.25 -8.12
C LEU A 119 5.60 -15.34 -8.67
N ILE A 120 4.30 -15.08 -8.70
CA ILE A 120 3.29 -16.05 -9.19
C ILE A 120 3.53 -16.38 -10.66
N HIS A 121 3.93 -15.39 -11.47
CA HIS A 121 4.16 -15.59 -12.90
C HIS A 121 5.63 -15.78 -13.28
N LYS A 122 6.52 -16.07 -12.31
CA LYS A 122 7.95 -16.27 -12.55
C LYS A 122 8.22 -17.34 -13.61
N GLU A 123 7.45 -18.43 -13.60
CA GLU A 123 7.60 -19.51 -14.58
C GLU A 123 7.17 -19.08 -15.99
N GLN A 124 6.18 -18.19 -16.12
CA GLN A 124 5.85 -17.63 -17.42
C GLN A 124 6.93 -16.68 -17.93
N ALA A 125 7.54 -15.90 -17.04
CA ALA A 125 8.68 -15.05 -17.39
C ALA A 125 9.84 -15.89 -17.95
N LYS A 126 10.14 -17.03 -17.32
CA LYS A 126 11.15 -17.98 -17.80
C LYS A 126 10.81 -18.55 -19.18
N LYS A 127 9.55 -18.94 -19.41
CA LYS A 127 9.07 -19.41 -20.73
C LYS A 127 9.24 -18.35 -21.82
N ASP A 128 9.06 -17.09 -21.46
CA ASP A 128 9.21 -15.94 -22.36
C ASP A 128 10.67 -15.41 -22.40
N HIS A 129 11.63 -16.22 -21.95
CA HIS A 129 13.08 -15.94 -21.94
C HIS A 129 13.51 -14.68 -21.19
N VAL A 130 12.77 -14.33 -20.14
CA VAL A 130 13.16 -13.25 -19.23
C VAL A 130 14.22 -13.75 -18.27
N ASP A 131 15.31 -12.99 -18.16
CA ASP A 131 16.39 -13.29 -17.24
C ASP A 131 15.93 -13.22 -15.77
N GLU A 132 16.22 -14.29 -15.02
CA GLU A 132 15.82 -14.43 -13.63
C GLU A 132 16.49 -13.40 -12.73
N THR A 133 17.74 -13.02 -13.02
CA THR A 133 18.45 -12.01 -12.23
C THR A 133 17.80 -10.64 -12.36
N THR A 134 17.27 -10.32 -13.54
CA THR A 134 16.51 -9.10 -13.80
C THR A 134 15.23 -9.05 -12.97
N ILE A 135 14.51 -10.17 -12.87
CA ILE A 135 13.29 -10.29 -12.06
C ILE A 135 13.60 -10.08 -10.57
N GLU A 136 14.64 -10.74 -10.07
CA GLU A 136 15.05 -10.61 -8.67
C GLU A 136 15.51 -9.19 -8.33
N GLN A 137 16.27 -8.55 -9.22
CA GLN A 137 16.68 -7.15 -9.05
C GLN A 137 15.48 -6.20 -8.96
N GLN A 138 14.44 -6.42 -9.77
CA GLN A 138 13.21 -5.62 -9.71
C GLN A 138 12.46 -5.81 -8.39
N ILE A 139 12.35 -7.05 -7.89
CA ILE A 139 11.75 -7.34 -6.58
C ILE A 139 12.52 -6.63 -5.47
N TRP A 140 13.85 -6.78 -5.43
CA TRP A 140 14.69 -6.16 -4.40
C TRP A 140 14.63 -4.64 -4.43
N THR A 141 14.61 -4.06 -5.64
CA THR A 141 14.45 -2.61 -5.81
C THR A 141 13.09 -2.15 -5.26
N THR A 142 12.02 -2.88 -5.57
CA THR A 142 10.67 -2.59 -5.05
C THR A 142 10.63 -2.67 -3.52
N ILE A 143 11.20 -3.72 -2.91
CA ILE A 143 11.27 -3.87 -1.44
C ILE A 143 12.05 -2.70 -0.81
N ARG A 144 13.16 -2.29 -1.43
CA ARG A 144 13.96 -1.15 -0.96
C ARG A 144 13.15 0.15 -0.99
N GLU A 145 12.46 0.42 -2.10
CA GLU A 145 11.59 1.59 -2.23
C GLU A 145 10.44 1.57 -1.21
N MET A 146 9.77 0.42 -1.03
CA MET A 146 8.72 0.25 -0.02
C MET A 146 9.22 0.62 1.38
N ARG A 147 10.40 0.11 1.76
CA ARG A 147 11.01 0.40 3.06
C ARG A 147 11.35 1.89 3.21
N GLN A 148 11.86 2.51 2.16
CA GLN A 148 12.21 3.94 2.17
C GLN A 148 10.95 4.80 2.34
N GLN A 149 9.91 4.57 1.52
CA GLN A 149 8.66 5.32 1.60
C GLN A 149 7.98 5.15 2.95
N ARG A 150 7.96 3.93 3.50
CA ARG A 150 7.42 3.65 4.83
C ARG A 150 8.14 4.47 5.90
N ARG A 151 9.48 4.51 5.89
CA ARG A 151 10.26 5.29 6.87
C ARG A 151 9.94 6.78 6.77
N THR A 152 9.94 7.33 5.56
CA THR A 152 9.67 8.76 5.34
C THR A 152 8.29 9.17 5.84
N LEU A 153 7.23 8.42 5.49
CA LEU A 153 5.88 8.68 6.00
C LEU A 153 5.77 8.45 7.51
N GLN A 154 6.43 7.42 8.05
CA GLN A 154 6.33 7.09 9.48
C GLN A 154 6.84 8.22 10.37
N VAL A 155 7.91 8.92 9.96
CA VAL A 155 8.42 10.07 10.71
C VAL A 155 7.37 11.18 10.75
N ALA A 156 6.80 11.56 9.61
CA ALA A 156 5.78 12.61 9.56
C ALA A 156 4.51 12.22 10.34
N ILE A 157 4.07 10.97 10.24
CA ILE A 157 2.94 10.42 11.02
C ILE A 157 3.23 10.54 12.52
N GLY A 158 4.42 10.13 12.97
CA GLY A 158 4.81 10.24 14.38
C GLY A 158 4.82 11.69 14.87
N ASP A 159 5.36 12.61 14.07
CA ASP A 159 5.37 14.04 14.39
C ASP A 159 3.92 14.58 14.53
N MET A 160 3.01 14.19 13.62
CA MET A 160 1.59 14.55 13.67
C MET A 160 0.88 13.98 14.92
N GLU A 161 1.10 12.69 15.23
CA GLU A 161 0.54 12.04 16.41
C GLU A 161 1.03 12.71 17.71
N SER A 162 2.32 13.05 17.79
CA SER A 162 2.89 13.77 18.93
C SER A 162 2.28 15.16 19.09
N PHE A 163 2.09 15.90 18.00
CA PHE A 163 1.43 17.20 18.01
C PHE A 163 -0.02 17.09 18.55
N LEU A 164 -0.80 16.15 18.04
CA LEU A 164 -2.19 15.97 18.46
C LEU A 164 -2.30 15.59 19.95
N LYS A 165 -1.43 14.71 20.43
CA LYS A 165 -1.37 14.33 21.87
C LYS A 165 -0.98 15.51 22.77
N ALA A 166 -0.07 16.37 22.32
CA ALA A 166 0.33 17.54 23.09
C ALA A 166 -0.84 18.54 23.26
N GLU A 167 -1.56 18.82 22.17
CA GLU A 167 -2.76 19.67 22.19
C GLU A 167 -3.85 19.10 23.10
N GLU A 168 -4.10 17.79 23.04
CA GLU A 168 -5.08 17.10 23.90
C GLU A 168 -4.77 17.27 25.39
N SER A 169 -3.49 17.11 25.77
CA SER A 169 -3.03 17.32 27.16
C SER A 169 -3.14 18.78 27.64
N THR A 170 -3.20 19.74 26.71
CA THR A 170 -3.40 21.16 27.01
C THR A 170 -4.88 21.53 27.12
N THR A 171 -5.74 20.98 26.27
CA THR A 171 -7.21 21.15 26.35
C THR A 171 -7.87 20.37 27.49
N GLY A 172 -7.34 19.23 27.92
CA GLY A 172 -7.86 18.46 29.06
C GLY A 172 -7.80 19.18 30.42
N LYS A 173 -7.09 20.32 30.51
CA LYS A 173 -7.05 21.19 31.70
C LYS A 173 -8.11 22.32 31.69
N GLN A 174 -8.91 22.46 30.63
CA GLN A 174 -10.03 23.39 30.59
C GLN A 174 -11.35 22.62 30.36
N VAL A 175 -12.13 22.51 31.44
CA VAL A 175 -13.58 22.20 31.60
C VAL A 175 -14.27 21.38 30.48
N PRO A 176 -14.95 20.26 30.81
CA PRO A 176 -15.60 19.40 29.82
C PRO A 176 -16.81 20.09 29.19
N SER A 177 -16.69 20.52 27.93
CA SER A 177 -17.86 20.85 27.12
C SER A 177 -18.43 19.56 26.53
N ARG A 178 -19.58 19.16 27.07
CA ARG A 178 -20.48 18.18 26.47
C ARG A 178 -20.90 18.68 25.11
N GLU A 179 -20.34 18.13 24.03
CA GLU A 179 -21.00 17.93 22.73
C GLU A 179 -19.95 17.50 21.69
N SER A 180 -19.87 16.20 21.45
CA SER A 180 -19.83 15.57 20.12
C SER A 180 -19.46 14.10 20.31
N GLY A 181 -20.36 13.21 19.90
CA GLY A 181 -20.14 11.76 19.94
C GLY A 181 -18.96 11.32 19.07
N CYS A 182 -18.31 10.24 19.50
CA CYS A 182 -17.02 9.68 19.09
C CYS A 182 -15.81 10.42 19.69
N SER A 183 -15.38 9.94 20.86
CA SER A 183 -14.11 10.35 21.48
C SER A 183 -12.95 9.95 20.57
N TYR A 184 -11.98 10.84 20.38
CA TYR A 184 -10.75 10.58 19.62
C TYR A 184 -9.97 9.35 20.14
N GLU A 185 -10.21 8.97 21.38
CA GLU A 185 -9.70 7.74 22.01
C GLU A 185 -10.14 6.48 21.28
N GLU A 186 -11.39 6.41 20.79
CA GLU A 186 -11.89 5.21 20.11
C GLU A 186 -11.20 5.04 18.74
N GLN A 187 -11.03 6.11 17.97
CA GLN A 187 -10.38 6.03 16.65
C GLN A 187 -8.87 5.76 16.74
N LEU A 188 -8.16 6.33 17.72
CA LEU A 188 -6.74 6.07 17.93
C LEU A 188 -6.50 4.66 18.47
N LYS A 189 -7.40 4.17 19.32
CA LYS A 189 -7.35 2.81 19.86
C LYS A 189 -7.65 1.78 18.78
N ASP A 190 -8.66 1.99 17.94
CA ASP A 190 -8.96 1.15 16.78
C ASP A 190 -7.77 1.09 15.81
N LEU A 191 -7.09 2.21 15.57
CA LEU A 191 -5.89 2.26 14.71
C LEU A 191 -4.67 1.60 15.36
N SER A 192 -4.52 1.68 16.70
CA SER A 192 -3.44 1.00 17.41
C SER A 192 -3.68 -0.51 17.51
N GLU A 193 -4.92 -0.91 17.76
CA GLU A 193 -5.33 -2.32 17.81
C GLU A 193 -5.17 -2.95 16.41
N GLN A 194 -5.59 -2.28 15.34
CA GLN A 194 -5.32 -2.74 13.97
C GLN A 194 -3.82 -2.85 13.65
N LYS A 195 -2.99 -1.96 14.21
CA LYS A 195 -1.54 -2.01 14.02
C LYS A 195 -0.95 -3.23 14.73
N ASP A 196 -1.36 -3.49 15.97
CA ASP A 196 -0.87 -4.61 16.77
C ASP A 196 -1.35 -5.96 16.20
N ASP A 197 -2.59 -6.03 15.71
CA ASP A 197 -3.14 -7.20 15.01
C ASP A 197 -2.38 -7.48 13.70
N ARG A 198 -2.08 -6.43 12.92
CA ARG A 198 -1.27 -6.56 11.69
C ARG A 198 0.17 -6.98 12.02
N GLU A 199 0.76 -6.50 13.10
CA GLU A 199 2.11 -6.87 13.52
C GLU A 199 2.18 -8.33 14.02
N ALA A 200 1.15 -8.79 14.73
CA ALA A 200 0.98 -10.18 15.13
C ALA A 200 0.80 -11.10 13.91
N LEU A 201 -0.02 -10.69 12.93
CA LEU A 201 -0.22 -11.43 11.68
C LEU A 201 1.09 -11.55 10.87
N VAL A 202 1.87 -10.47 10.79
CA VAL A 202 3.19 -10.49 10.13
C VAL A 202 4.14 -11.46 10.81
N LYS A 203 4.17 -11.52 12.14
CA LYS A 203 4.97 -12.52 12.87
C LYS A 203 4.52 -13.95 12.56
N GLN A 204 3.22 -14.22 12.60
CA GLN A 204 2.67 -15.53 12.23
C GLN A 204 3.04 -15.94 10.81
N LEU A 205 2.93 -15.02 9.85
CA LEU A 205 3.28 -15.29 8.45
C LEU A 205 4.77 -15.55 8.29
N GLN A 206 5.64 -14.80 8.97
CA GLN A 206 7.09 -15.05 8.98
C GLN A 206 7.42 -16.44 9.54
N GLU A 207 6.73 -16.86 10.59
CA GLU A 207 6.93 -18.18 11.20
C GLU A 207 6.44 -19.32 10.30
N LYS A 208 5.30 -19.14 9.63
CA LYS A 208 4.82 -20.07 8.59
C LYS A 208 5.76 -20.18 7.40
N VAL A 209 6.29 -19.06 6.90
CA VAL A 209 7.28 -19.06 5.80
C VAL A 209 8.52 -19.86 6.21
N LYS A 210 9.02 -19.66 7.44
CA LYS A 210 10.15 -20.42 7.98
C LYS A 210 9.85 -21.92 8.12
N GLN A 211 8.63 -22.28 8.52
CA GLN A 211 8.21 -23.68 8.55
C GLN A 211 8.17 -24.31 7.16
N LEU A 212 7.66 -23.58 6.16
CA LEU A 212 7.61 -24.05 4.78
C LEU A 212 9.01 -24.21 4.18
N ASP A 213 9.93 -23.27 4.41
CA ASP A 213 11.33 -23.40 3.99
C ASP A 213 11.97 -24.68 4.56
N ASN A 214 11.77 -24.95 5.86
CA ASN A 214 12.29 -26.16 6.49
C ASN A 214 11.67 -27.45 5.89
N GLN A 215 10.39 -27.42 5.52
CA GLN A 215 9.72 -28.56 4.88
C GLN A 215 10.26 -28.79 3.47
N VAL A 216 10.48 -27.72 2.70
CA VAL A 216 11.09 -27.80 1.36
C VAL A 216 12.50 -28.39 1.46
N ASP A 217 13.33 -27.89 2.38
CA ASP A 217 14.68 -28.41 2.61
C ASP A 217 14.69 -29.90 2.97
N HIS A 218 13.72 -30.35 3.79
CA HIS A 218 13.59 -31.77 4.13
C HIS A 218 13.22 -32.61 2.91
N LEU A 219 12.24 -32.16 2.11
CA LEU A 219 11.80 -32.86 0.91
C LEU A 219 12.88 -32.93 -0.16
N VAL A 220 13.70 -31.88 -0.31
CA VAL A 220 14.86 -31.88 -1.20
C VAL A 220 15.86 -32.94 -0.78
N LYS A 221 16.21 -33.01 0.52
CA LYS A 221 17.13 -34.02 1.06
C LYS A 221 16.60 -35.44 0.90
N GLU A 222 15.30 -35.66 1.13
CA GLU A 222 14.68 -36.97 0.89
C GLU A 222 14.72 -37.36 -0.58
N LYS A 223 14.49 -36.41 -1.49
CA LYS A 223 14.56 -36.66 -2.93
C LYS A 223 15.99 -37.04 -3.35
N GLU A 224 16.98 -36.27 -2.92
CA GLU A 224 18.40 -36.55 -3.19
C GLU A 224 18.84 -37.92 -2.63
N ALA A 225 18.38 -38.28 -1.43
CA ALA A 225 18.67 -39.59 -0.83
C ALA A 225 18.04 -40.76 -1.61
N ARG A 226 16.86 -40.57 -2.20
CA ARG A 226 16.20 -41.59 -3.05
C ARG A 226 16.88 -41.72 -4.42
N GLU A 227 17.37 -40.61 -4.98
CA GLU A 227 18.13 -40.62 -6.24
C GLU A 227 19.51 -41.29 -6.09
N LEU A 228 20.12 -41.26 -4.90
CA LEU A 228 21.39 -41.95 -4.60
C LEU A 228 21.25 -43.45 -4.30
N GLN A 229 20.04 -43.97 -4.18
CA GLN A 229 19.76 -45.41 -3.93
C GLN A 229 19.32 -46.18 -5.19
N LEU A 230 19.24 -45.51 -6.35
CA LEU A 230 18.99 -46.08 -7.68
C LEU A 230 20.28 -46.15 -8.49
#